data_AF-A0A838HV02-F1
#
_entry.id   AF-A0A838HV02-F1
#
_cell.length_a   1.000
_cell.length_b   1.000
_cell.length_c   1.000
_cell.angle_alpha   90.00
_cell.angle_beta   90.00
_cell.angle_gamma   90.00
#
_symmetry.space_group_name_H-M   'P 1'
#
loop_
_entity.id
_entity.type
_entity.pdbx_description
1 polymer ?
#
loop_
_entity_poly.entity_id
_entity_poly.type
_entity_poly.pdbx_seq_one_letter_code
_entity_poly.pdbx_strand_id
1 'polypeptide(L)'
;IGVDDVEFLGYRDGYLEATIEARRKVAAAIRRHRPEVVVTLDPQVRWSSWGYVNHPDHRATGDLVLHSINPAASTRLWDPSLIEQGLEPWDVSELWLMSFGDGMDLVDITATFDRKLAALRCHASQLNGWDPEDRLRAMAAERGKEGGVELAEAFTVLRFRALTDDGSVSVRDRPPTNPQPSR
;
A
#
# COMPACT_ATOMS: atom_id res chain seq x y z
N ILE A 1 10.31 14.32 1.33
CA ILE A 1 10.02 13.07 2.10
C ILE A 1 11.04 11.94 1.89
N GLY A 2 12.11 12.13 1.09
CA GLY A 2 13.13 11.08 0.90
C GLY A 2 12.67 9.96 -0.05
N VAL A 3 11.81 10.29 -1.02
CA VAL A 3 11.40 9.38 -2.09
C VAL A 3 12.39 9.51 -3.25
N ASP A 4 12.91 8.38 -3.72
CA ASP A 4 13.94 8.35 -4.78
C ASP A 4 13.35 8.33 -6.20
N ASP A 5 12.13 7.82 -6.37
CA ASP A 5 11.49 7.68 -7.68
C ASP A 5 9.95 7.77 -7.60
N VAL A 6 9.31 8.21 -8.70
CA VAL A 6 7.85 8.34 -8.83
C VAL A 6 7.41 7.91 -10.22
N GLU A 7 6.57 6.87 -10.30
CA GLU A 7 5.95 6.40 -11.55
C GLU A 7 4.47 6.85 -11.63
N PHE A 8 4.13 7.62 -12.66
CA PHE A 8 2.74 8.01 -12.94
C PHE A 8 2.10 7.03 -13.94
N LEU A 9 1.10 6.26 -13.49
CA LEU A 9 0.42 5.25 -14.33
C LEU A 9 -0.58 5.81 -15.36
N GLY A 10 -0.85 7.12 -15.30
CA GLY A 10 -1.63 7.86 -16.31
C GLY A 10 -3.15 7.64 -16.27
N TYR A 11 -3.70 7.15 -15.15
CA TYR A 11 -5.15 7.02 -14.97
C TYR A 11 -5.79 8.38 -14.65
N ARG A 12 -6.98 8.62 -15.21
CA ARG A 12 -7.76 9.83 -14.94
C ARG A 12 -8.35 9.75 -13.52
N ASP A 13 -8.20 10.83 -12.77
CA ASP A 13 -8.78 11.00 -11.43
C ASP A 13 -10.31 10.83 -11.45
N GLY A 14 -10.82 9.98 -10.57
CA GLY A 14 -12.24 9.61 -10.43
C GLY A 14 -12.69 8.47 -11.35
N TYR A 15 -11.80 7.89 -12.15
CA TYR A 15 -12.12 6.85 -13.15
C TYR A 15 -11.30 5.57 -12.95
N LEU A 16 -10.54 5.45 -11.86
CA LEU A 16 -9.70 4.27 -11.66
C LEU A 16 -10.56 3.03 -11.41
N GLU A 17 -10.31 1.99 -12.20
CA GLU A 17 -10.85 0.64 -12.00
C GLU A 17 -9.71 -0.38 -11.92
N ALA A 18 -9.93 -1.46 -11.15
CA ALA A 18 -8.97 -2.56 -11.00
C ALA A 18 -8.97 -3.52 -12.21
N THR A 19 -8.79 -2.97 -13.41
CA THR A 19 -8.76 -3.72 -14.67
C THR A 19 -7.51 -4.59 -14.79
N ILE A 20 -7.53 -5.55 -15.73
CA ILE A 20 -6.35 -6.38 -16.02
C ILE A 20 -5.18 -5.53 -16.55
N GLU A 21 -5.45 -4.47 -17.32
CA GLU A 21 -4.41 -3.55 -17.78
C GLU A 21 -3.74 -2.82 -16.61
N ALA A 22 -4.55 -2.26 -15.70
CA ALA A 22 -4.03 -1.60 -14.51
C ALA A 22 -3.21 -2.57 -13.65
N ARG A 23 -3.73 -3.79 -13.45
CA ARG A 23 -3.05 -4.85 -12.69
C ARG A 23 -1.70 -5.20 -13.29
N ARG A 24 -1.60 -5.27 -14.62
CA ARG A 24 -0.33 -5.52 -15.32
C ARG A 24 0.69 -4.42 -15.03
N LYS A 25 0.27 -3.15 -15.07
CA LYS A 25 1.16 -2.01 -14.77
C LYS A 25 1.68 -2.04 -13.34
N VAL A 26 0.80 -2.28 -12.36
CA VAL A 26 1.22 -2.37 -10.95
C VAL A 26 2.08 -3.61 -10.69
N ALA A 27 1.76 -4.77 -11.28
CA ALA A 27 2.60 -5.96 -11.18
C ALA A 27 3.99 -5.75 -11.81
N ALA A 28 4.06 -5.05 -12.94
CA ALA A 28 5.33 -4.68 -13.57
C ALA A 28 6.16 -3.78 -12.64
N ALA A 29 5.54 -2.79 -11.98
CA ALA A 29 6.21 -1.95 -11.00
C ALA A 29 6.73 -2.77 -9.80
N ILE A 30 5.93 -3.66 -9.22
CA ILE A 30 6.37 -4.54 -8.13
C ILE A 30 7.58 -5.39 -8.55
N ARG A 31 7.56 -5.98 -9.74
CA ARG A 31 8.69 -6.80 -10.23
C ARG A 31 9.94 -6.00 -10.54
N ARG A 32 9.79 -4.74 -10.97
CA ARG A 32 10.90 -3.84 -11.29
C ARG A 32 11.59 -3.32 -10.03
N HIS A 33 10.81 -2.83 -9.07
CA HIS A 33 11.32 -2.19 -7.86
C HIS A 33 11.58 -3.19 -6.73
N ARG A 34 11.03 -4.41 -6.83
CA ARG A 34 11.23 -5.50 -5.86
C ARG A 34 11.05 -5.04 -4.40
N PRO A 35 9.91 -4.41 -4.05
CA PRO A 35 9.72 -3.86 -2.72
C PRO A 35 9.54 -4.97 -1.68
N GLU A 36 10.14 -4.81 -0.51
CA GLU A 36 9.88 -5.68 0.64
C GLU A 36 8.51 -5.36 1.27
N VAL A 37 8.17 -4.07 1.32
CA VAL A 37 6.92 -3.57 1.88
C VAL A 37 6.14 -2.83 0.79
N VAL A 38 4.86 -3.13 0.66
CA VAL A 38 3.92 -2.35 -0.16
C VAL A 38 2.91 -1.67 0.77
N VAL A 39 2.76 -0.35 0.65
CA VAL A 39 1.76 0.43 1.37
C VAL A 39 0.64 0.81 0.42
N THR A 40 -0.62 0.60 0.81
CA THR A 40 -1.80 0.97 0.01
C THR A 40 -3.01 1.28 0.89
N LEU A 41 -4.14 1.59 0.28
CA LEU A 41 -5.42 1.86 0.95
C LEU A 41 -6.16 0.55 1.20
N ASP A 42 -6.86 0.46 2.34
CA ASP A 42 -7.74 -0.68 2.64
C ASP A 42 -9.01 -0.67 1.74
N PRO A 43 -9.18 -1.64 0.82
CA PRO A 43 -10.34 -1.67 -0.07
C PRO A 43 -11.66 -2.03 0.64
N GLN A 44 -11.59 -2.53 1.88
CA GLN A 44 -12.78 -2.89 2.65
C GLN A 44 -13.51 -1.68 3.23
N VAL A 45 -12.83 -0.54 3.38
CA VAL A 45 -13.43 0.70 3.89
C VAL A 45 -14.33 1.29 2.81
N ARG A 46 -15.62 0.95 2.83
CA ARG A 46 -16.61 1.48 1.87
C ARG A 46 -17.35 2.70 2.40
N TRP A 47 -17.64 2.72 3.69
CA TRP A 47 -18.21 3.82 4.44
C TRP A 47 -17.82 3.68 5.91
N SER A 48 -18.13 4.67 6.74
CA SER A 48 -17.86 4.66 8.18
C SER A 48 -19.08 5.11 8.98
N SER A 49 -19.07 4.82 10.28
CA SER A 49 -20.12 5.23 11.23
C SER A 49 -20.21 6.76 11.43
N TRP A 50 -19.14 7.50 11.13
CA TRP A 50 -19.10 8.97 11.22
C TRP A 50 -19.51 9.69 9.93
N GLY A 51 -20.22 9.00 9.03
CA GLY A 51 -20.84 9.62 7.84
C GLY A 51 -19.88 9.87 6.67
N TYR A 52 -18.73 9.19 6.63
CA TYR A 52 -17.83 9.24 5.49
C TYR A 52 -18.12 8.11 4.49
N VAL A 53 -18.26 8.45 3.20
CA VAL A 53 -18.30 7.52 2.07
C VAL A 53 -16.94 7.54 1.38
N ASN A 54 -16.31 6.38 1.20
CA ASN A 54 -14.96 6.32 0.66
C ASN A 54 -14.95 6.58 -0.86
N HIS A 55 -13.90 7.26 -1.32
CA HIS A 55 -13.69 7.56 -2.73
C HIS A 55 -13.55 6.25 -3.54
N PRO A 56 -14.20 6.11 -4.71
CA PRO A 56 -14.08 4.90 -5.52
C PRO A 56 -12.63 4.57 -5.88
N ASP A 57 -11.83 5.56 -6.27
CA ASP A 57 -10.42 5.36 -6.62
C ASP A 57 -9.57 4.84 -5.47
N HIS A 58 -9.88 5.22 -4.22
CA HIS A 58 -9.18 4.67 -3.05
C HIS A 58 -9.38 3.16 -2.95
N ARG A 59 -10.63 2.72 -3.11
CA ARG A 59 -10.96 1.29 -3.07
C ARG A 59 -10.38 0.56 -4.27
N ALA A 60 -10.50 1.14 -5.47
CA ALA A 60 -9.93 0.57 -6.68
C ALA A 60 -8.41 0.44 -6.59
N THR A 61 -7.72 1.40 -5.96
CA THR A 61 -6.27 1.34 -5.69
C THR A 61 -5.93 0.17 -4.75
N GLY A 62 -6.67 0.03 -3.65
CA GLY A 62 -6.52 -1.10 -2.73
C GLY A 62 -6.70 -2.45 -3.45
N ASP A 63 -7.83 -2.63 -4.14
CA ASP A 63 -8.14 -3.83 -4.92
C ASP A 63 -7.04 -4.12 -5.96
N LEU A 64 -6.62 -3.09 -6.69
CA LEU A 64 -5.59 -3.18 -7.72
C LEU A 64 -4.26 -3.67 -7.15
N VAL A 65 -3.82 -3.14 -6.00
CA VAL A 65 -2.58 -3.56 -5.35
C VAL A 65 -2.68 -5.00 -4.86
N LEU A 66 -3.77 -5.37 -4.17
CA LEU A 66 -3.98 -6.74 -3.68
C LEU A 66 -3.96 -7.77 -4.82
N HIS A 67 -4.71 -7.48 -5.88
CA HIS A 67 -4.73 -8.30 -7.10
C HIS A 67 -3.37 -8.40 -7.79
N SER A 68 -2.53 -7.39 -7.63
CA SER A 68 -1.20 -7.34 -8.24
C SER A 68 -0.19 -8.15 -7.43
N ILE A 69 -0.25 -8.15 -6.09
CA ILE A 69 0.63 -8.95 -5.23
C ILE A 69 0.43 -10.45 -5.49
N ASN A 70 -0.83 -10.90 -5.57
CA ASN A 70 -1.15 -12.30 -5.83
C ASN A 70 -2.32 -12.41 -6.84
N PRO A 71 -2.15 -13.10 -7.99
CA PRO A 71 -0.95 -13.82 -8.43
C PRO A 71 -0.01 -13.00 -9.34
N ALA A 72 -0.35 -11.77 -9.72
CA ALA A 72 0.29 -11.13 -10.88
C ALA A 72 1.80 -10.86 -10.70
N ALA A 73 2.25 -10.42 -9.53
CA ALA A 73 3.66 -10.15 -9.25
C ALA A 73 4.44 -11.42 -8.89
N SER A 74 3.81 -12.35 -8.19
CA SER A 74 4.46 -13.50 -7.53
C SER A 74 4.59 -14.77 -8.39
N THR A 75 3.94 -14.86 -9.55
CA THR A 75 4.07 -16.03 -10.44
C THR A 75 4.38 -15.69 -11.89
N ARG A 76 5.19 -16.55 -12.53
CA ARG A 76 5.46 -16.49 -13.98
C ARG A 76 4.21 -16.72 -14.84
N LEU A 77 3.21 -17.45 -14.32
CA LEU A 77 2.09 -17.97 -15.11
C LEU A 77 1.00 -16.95 -15.40
N TRP A 78 0.90 -15.87 -14.61
CA TRP A 78 -0.21 -14.93 -14.75
C TRP A 78 -0.16 -14.16 -16.07
N ASP A 79 1.03 -13.71 -16.47
CA ASP A 79 1.24 -12.97 -17.71
C ASP A 79 2.66 -13.15 -18.27
N PRO A 80 2.83 -13.95 -19.34
CA PRO A 80 4.12 -14.17 -19.98
C PRO A 80 4.78 -12.88 -20.52
N SER A 81 4.01 -11.86 -20.88
CA SER A 81 4.55 -10.61 -21.42
C SER A 81 5.43 -9.86 -20.40
N LEU A 82 5.22 -10.08 -19.10
CA LEU A 82 6.10 -9.53 -18.06
C LEU A 82 7.49 -10.21 -18.10
N ILE A 83 7.55 -11.51 -18.40
CA ILE A 83 8.82 -12.24 -18.53
C ILE A 83 9.56 -11.81 -19.81
N GLU A 84 8.83 -11.60 -20.91
CA GLU A 84 9.40 -11.07 -22.16
C GLU A 84 10.05 -9.69 -21.96
N GLN A 85 9.54 -8.90 -21.02
CA GLN A 85 10.11 -7.62 -20.61
C GLN A 85 11.29 -7.77 -19.60
N GLY A 86 11.70 -8.98 -19.27
CA GLY A 86 12.75 -9.25 -18.27
C GLY A 86 12.30 -9.07 -16.82
N LEU A 87 11.00 -8.93 -16.56
CA LEU A 87 10.44 -8.74 -15.22
C LEU A 87 10.14 -10.08 -14.57
N GLU A 88 11.14 -10.58 -13.84
CA GLU A 88 11.03 -11.80 -13.03
C GLU A 88 10.05 -11.64 -11.85
N PRO A 89 9.34 -12.71 -11.43
CA PRO A 89 8.42 -12.63 -10.31
C PRO A 89 9.09 -12.13 -9.04
N TRP A 90 8.31 -11.42 -8.23
CA TRP A 90 8.73 -10.90 -6.94
C TRP A 90 7.64 -11.17 -5.91
N ASP A 91 8.07 -11.69 -4.77
CA ASP A 91 7.22 -11.92 -3.61
C ASP A 91 7.43 -10.80 -2.60
N VAL A 92 6.38 -10.00 -2.37
CA VAL A 92 6.37 -8.96 -1.33
C VAL A 92 6.38 -9.62 0.04
N SER A 93 7.13 -9.05 1.00
CA SER A 93 7.23 -9.58 2.37
C SER A 93 6.09 -9.08 3.26
N GLU A 94 5.75 -7.80 3.17
CA GLU A 94 4.67 -7.18 3.96
C GLU A 94 3.76 -6.27 3.11
N LEU A 95 2.47 -6.28 3.46
CA LEU A 95 1.47 -5.36 2.92
C LEU A 95 0.90 -4.53 4.06
N TRP A 96 1.02 -3.22 3.96
CA TRP A 96 0.54 -2.26 4.95
C TRP A 96 -0.67 -1.53 4.38
N LEU A 97 -1.84 -1.74 5.01
CA LEU A 97 -3.07 -1.10 4.60
C LEU A 97 -3.35 0.10 5.48
N MET A 98 -3.42 1.28 4.87
CA MET A 98 -3.92 2.48 5.53
C MET A 98 -5.41 2.26 5.83
N SER A 99 -5.75 2.12 7.11
CA SER A 99 -7.11 1.90 7.58
C SER A 99 -7.42 2.82 8.77
N PHE A 100 -8.70 2.92 9.09
CA PHE A 100 -9.21 3.80 10.15
C PHE A 100 -9.94 3.04 11.26
N GLY A 101 -9.85 1.70 11.25
CA GLY A 101 -10.45 0.84 12.27
C GLY A 101 -9.60 0.72 13.54
N ASP A 102 -10.10 -0.06 14.49
CA ASP A 102 -9.41 -0.37 15.75
C ASP A 102 -8.45 -1.56 15.60
N GLY A 103 -7.47 -1.67 16.51
CA GLY A 103 -6.56 -2.83 16.55
C GLY A 103 -5.47 -2.83 15.47
N MET A 104 -5.07 -1.64 15.03
CA MET A 104 -4.07 -1.43 13.98
C MET A 104 -2.64 -1.46 14.54
N ASP A 105 -1.65 -1.80 13.71
CA ASP A 105 -0.25 -1.55 13.98
C ASP A 105 0.01 -0.03 13.94
N LEU A 106 0.68 0.51 14.96
CA LEU A 106 0.94 1.94 15.10
C LEU A 106 2.43 2.25 14.85
N VAL A 107 2.67 3.31 14.08
CA VAL A 107 4.01 3.84 13.79
C VAL A 107 4.14 5.20 14.46
N ASP A 108 5.11 5.35 15.37
CA ASP A 108 5.43 6.65 15.97
C ASP A 108 6.00 7.60 14.91
N ILE A 109 5.28 8.69 14.67
CA ILE A 109 5.68 9.73 13.73
C ILE A 109 6.04 11.04 14.43
N THR A 110 6.18 11.05 15.76
CA THR A 110 6.43 12.27 16.56
C THR A 110 7.62 13.05 16.03
N ALA A 111 8.76 12.38 15.81
CA ALA A 111 9.98 13.00 15.29
C ALA A 111 9.91 13.40 13.80
N THR A 112 8.90 12.94 13.05
CA THR A 112 8.80 13.17 11.60
C THR A 112 7.53 13.91 11.17
N PHE A 113 6.67 14.29 12.11
CA PHE A 113 5.40 14.94 11.84
C PHE A 113 5.57 16.26 11.06
N ASP A 114 6.55 17.09 11.44
CA ASP A 114 6.79 18.36 10.75
C ASP A 114 7.20 18.14 9.28
N ARG A 115 7.91 17.06 8.98
CA ARG A 115 8.27 16.67 7.61
C ARG A 115 7.05 16.20 6.83
N LYS A 116 6.13 15.46 7.45
CA LYS A 116 4.83 15.08 6.86
C LYS A 116 3.99 16.32 6.56
N LEU A 117 3.89 17.25 7.50
CA LEU A 117 3.13 18.48 7.35
C LEU A 117 3.70 19.37 6.23
N ALA A 118 5.02 19.54 6.19
CA ALA A 118 5.70 20.28 5.13
C ALA A 118 5.43 19.66 3.75
N ALA A 119 5.46 18.33 3.65
CA ALA A 119 5.15 17.62 2.41
C ALA A 119 3.69 17.84 1.97
N LEU A 120 2.73 17.77 2.89
CA LEU A 120 1.33 18.02 2.56
C LEU A 120 1.10 19.47 2.09
N ARG A 121 1.76 20.45 2.72
CA ARG A 121 1.70 21.86 2.33
C ARG A 121 2.22 22.13 0.92
N CYS A 122 3.04 21.24 0.34
CA CYS A 122 3.44 21.35 -1.07
C CYS A 122 2.27 21.15 -2.05
N HIS A 123 1.17 20.50 -1.64
CA HIS A 123 -0.03 20.31 -2.46
C HIS A 123 -0.96 21.55 -2.40
N ALA A 124 -0.41 22.73 -2.67
CA ALA A 124 -1.10 24.02 -2.48
C ALA A 124 -2.47 24.11 -3.21
N SER A 125 -2.57 23.53 -4.42
CA SER A 125 -3.83 23.51 -5.18
C SER A 125 -4.92 22.66 -4.53
N GLN A 126 -4.56 21.66 -3.72
CA GLN A 126 -5.51 20.80 -3.01
C GLN A 126 -5.97 21.42 -1.70
N LEU A 127 -5.09 22.22 -1.08
CA LEU A 127 -5.36 22.88 0.19
C LEU A 127 -6.15 24.18 0.00
N ASN A 128 -5.99 24.88 -1.14
CA ASN A 128 -6.70 26.13 -1.43
C ASN A 128 -6.63 27.16 -0.27
N GLY A 129 -5.45 27.30 0.35
CA GLY A 129 -5.21 28.21 1.47
C GLY A 129 -5.62 27.67 2.86
N TRP A 130 -6.23 26.49 2.96
CA TRP A 130 -6.48 25.82 4.23
C TRP A 130 -5.19 25.25 4.81
N ASP A 131 -4.94 25.48 6.10
CA ASP A 131 -3.82 24.86 6.81
C ASP A 131 -4.26 23.52 7.43
N PRO A 132 -3.66 22.39 7.03
CA PRO A 132 -4.04 21.08 7.53
C PRO A 132 -3.52 20.76 8.94
N GLU A 133 -2.64 21.58 9.53
CA GLU A 133 -1.88 21.23 10.73
C GLU A 133 -2.75 20.75 11.90
N ASP A 134 -3.70 21.56 12.36
CA ASP A 134 -4.52 21.24 13.54
C ASP A 134 -5.27 19.92 13.35
N ARG A 135 -5.84 19.70 12.17
CA ARG A 135 -6.58 18.48 11.85
C ARG A 135 -5.66 17.27 11.81
N LEU A 136 -4.50 17.39 11.14
CA LEU A 136 -3.54 16.29 11.04
C LEU A 136 -2.95 15.93 12.41
N ARG A 137 -2.61 16.93 13.21
CA ARG A 137 -2.04 16.74 14.54
C ARG A 137 -3.06 16.09 15.47
N ALA A 138 -4.32 16.55 15.45
CA ALA A 138 -5.38 15.93 16.22
C ALA A 138 -5.58 14.45 15.83
N MET A 139 -5.67 14.14 14.53
CA MET A 139 -5.82 12.76 14.07
C MET A 139 -4.63 11.87 14.49
N ALA A 140 -3.40 12.37 14.36
CA ALA A 140 -2.20 11.62 14.74
C ALA A 140 -2.08 11.46 16.27
N ALA A 141 -2.49 12.47 17.05
CA ALA A 141 -2.49 12.41 18.50
C ALA A 141 -3.53 11.43 19.05
N GLU A 142 -4.71 11.35 18.44
CA GLU A 142 -5.71 10.32 18.80
C GLU A 142 -5.12 8.91 18.65
N ARG A 143 -4.39 8.63 17.55
CA ARG A 143 -3.68 7.36 17.39
C ARG A 143 -2.49 7.22 18.32
N GLY A 144 -1.76 8.31 18.60
CA GLY A 144 -0.64 8.32 19.54
C GLY A 144 -1.06 7.84 20.93
N LYS A 145 -2.23 8.28 21.42
CA LYS A 145 -2.80 7.83 22.69
C LYS A 145 -2.99 6.32 22.75
N GLU A 146 -3.48 5.69 21.68
CA GLU A 146 -3.66 4.23 21.60
C GLU A 146 -2.32 3.49 21.67
N GLY A 147 -1.25 4.07 21.12
CA GLY A 147 0.09 3.48 21.05
C GLY A 147 1.05 3.89 22.16
N GLY A 148 0.64 4.78 23.08
CA GLY A 148 1.51 5.30 24.13
C GLY A 148 2.63 6.24 23.64
N VAL A 149 2.43 6.90 22.49
CA VAL A 149 3.35 7.89 21.89
C VAL A 149 2.63 9.21 21.62
N GLU A 150 3.35 10.28 21.29
CA GLU A 150 2.72 11.60 21.09
C GLU A 150 1.87 11.63 19.82
N LEU A 151 2.43 11.18 18.70
CA LEU A 151 1.77 11.19 17.39
C LEU A 151 2.02 9.85 16.67
N ALA A 152 0.97 9.22 16.16
CA ALA A 152 1.09 7.97 15.42
C ALA A 152 0.31 7.93 14.10
N GLU A 153 0.75 7.09 13.18
CA GLU A 153 -0.01 6.60 12.03
C GLU A 153 -0.40 5.14 12.24
N ALA A 154 -1.53 4.74 11.65
CA ALA A 154 -2.12 3.42 11.87
C ALA A 154 -2.21 2.65 10.54
N PHE A 155 -1.84 1.36 10.59
CA PHE A 155 -1.88 0.45 9.46
C PHE A 155 -2.39 -0.94 9.89
N THR A 156 -3.10 -1.64 9.02
CA THR A 156 -3.23 -3.10 9.12
C THR A 156 -2.03 -3.73 8.44
N VAL A 157 -1.17 -4.45 9.16
CA VAL A 157 0.01 -5.09 8.55
C VAL A 157 -0.23 -6.59 8.32
N LEU A 158 -0.17 -7.00 7.05
CA LEU A 158 -0.16 -8.39 6.65
C LEU A 158 1.28 -8.82 6.37
N ARG A 159 1.79 -9.78 7.15
CA ARG A 159 3.15 -10.33 6.99
C ARG A 159 3.06 -11.66 6.26
N PHE A 160 3.57 -11.71 5.04
CA PHE A 160 3.58 -12.92 4.21
C PHE A 160 4.82 -13.79 4.47
N ARG A 161 5.94 -13.16 4.87
CA ARG A 161 7.20 -13.81 5.22
C ARG A 161 7.79 -13.15 6.46
N ALA A 162 8.55 -13.92 7.24
CA ALA A 162 9.41 -13.32 8.26
C ALA A 162 10.56 -12.60 7.55
N LEU A 163 10.71 -11.30 7.79
CA LEU A 163 11.97 -10.60 7.54
C LEU A 163 13.00 -11.15 8.54
N THR A 164 14.17 -11.57 8.08
CA THR A 164 15.27 -11.85 9.02
C THR A 164 15.93 -10.53 9.43
N ASP A 165 16.56 -10.50 10.60
CA ASP A 165 17.17 -9.29 11.19
C ASP A 165 18.26 -8.63 10.31
N ASP A 166 18.74 -9.33 9.27
CA ASP A 166 19.71 -8.85 8.29
C ASP A 166 19.07 -8.33 6.98
N GLY A 167 17.74 -8.23 6.91
CA GLY A 167 17.00 -7.83 5.71
C GLY A 167 17.00 -8.91 4.61
N SER A 168 17.41 -10.14 4.91
CA SER A 168 17.25 -11.24 3.98
C SER A 168 15.86 -11.86 4.08
N VAL A 169 15.39 -12.44 2.97
CA VAL A 169 14.06 -13.06 2.90
C VAL A 169 14.20 -14.52 3.34
N SER A 170 13.63 -14.86 4.49
CA SER A 170 13.49 -16.27 4.92
C SER A 170 12.59 -17.00 3.92
N VAL A 171 13.19 -17.87 3.09
CA VAL A 171 12.46 -18.84 2.27
C VAL A 171 11.85 -19.87 3.20
N ARG A 172 10.54 -19.80 3.46
CA ARG A 172 9.79 -20.97 3.94
C ARG A 172 8.96 -21.56 2.82
N ASP A 173 8.99 -22.89 2.83
CA ASP A 173 8.36 -23.81 1.91
C ASP A 173 6.99 -23.34 1.44
N ARG A 174 6.85 -23.24 0.12
CA ARG A 174 5.53 -23.26 -0.51
C ARG A 174 4.74 -24.43 0.10
N PRO A 175 3.48 -24.26 0.54
CA PRO A 175 2.59 -25.41 0.61
C PRO A 175 2.62 -26.09 -0.77
N PRO A 176 2.69 -27.43 -0.84
CA PRO A 176 2.85 -28.13 -2.10
C PRO A 176 1.82 -27.61 -3.09
N THR A 177 2.29 -27.17 -4.26
CA THR A 177 1.42 -26.84 -5.37
C THR A 177 0.53 -28.04 -5.59
N ASN A 178 -0.78 -27.87 -5.37
CA ASN A 178 -1.76 -28.92 -5.60
C ASN A 178 -1.52 -29.45 -7.03
N PRO A 179 -1.15 -30.72 -7.24
CA PRO A 179 -0.94 -31.22 -8.59
C PRO A 179 -2.27 -31.04 -9.34
N GLN A 180 -2.23 -30.30 -10.45
CA GLN A 180 -3.43 -30.10 -11.23
C GLN A 180 -4.00 -31.46 -11.68
N PRO A 181 -5.33 -31.66 -11.63
CA PRO A 181 -5.94 -32.75 -12.37
C PRO A 181 -5.74 -32.46 -13.85
N SER A 182 -5.08 -33.38 -14.55
CA SER A 182 -4.92 -33.36 -16.00
C SER A 182 -6.26 -33.15 -16.70
N ARG A 183 -6.37 -32.12 -17.55
CA ARG A 183 -7.36 -32.02 -18.61
C ARG A 183 -6.72 -31.46 -19.87
#